data_AF-A0A2I0P2R9-F1
#
_entry.id   AF-A0A2I0P2R9-F1
#
_cell.length_a   1.000
_cell.length_b   1.000
_cell.length_c   1.000
_cell.angle_alpha   90.00
_cell.angle_beta   90.00
_cell.angle_gamma   90.00
#
_symmetry.space_group_name_H-M   'P 1'
#
loop_
_entity.id
_entity.type
_entity.pdbx_description
1 polymer ?
#
loop_
_entity_poly.entity_id
_entity_poly.type
_entity_poly.pdbx_seq_one_letter_code
_entity_poly.pdbx_strand_id
1 'polypeptide(L)'
;PEVTVVLSGMNDENHIAENIASAEGAIPGIMTPDELEMMDEVKKVYQRLMKVECTGCAYCMPCPFGVNIPQCFSFYNRYYMDRSKLQARGFYGIQLMGGMGGTPAHASLCRNCGKCVKACPQHIAIPDELKKVAKTLDGLQTKMLIPLIRLMFRPKKSE
;
A
#
# COMPACT_ATOMS: atom_id res chain seq x y z
N PRO A 1 10.96 1.19 24.39
CA PRO A 1 11.83 0.60 23.33
C PRO A 1 12.31 1.71 22.40
N GLU A 2 13.60 2.04 22.46
CA GLU A 2 14.24 2.94 21.51
C GLU A 2 14.57 2.16 20.22
N VAL A 3 14.59 2.84 19.07
CA VAL A 3 14.94 2.21 17.79
C VAL A 3 16.42 1.87 17.82
N THR A 4 16.76 0.58 17.85
CA THR A 4 18.16 0.12 17.91
C THR A 4 18.77 -0.19 16.55
N VAL A 5 17.94 -0.33 15.51
CA VAL A 5 18.37 -0.68 14.15
C VAL A 5 17.48 0.04 13.14
N VAL A 6 18.08 0.63 12.12
CA VAL A 6 17.40 1.23 10.96
C VAL A 6 17.93 0.56 9.69
N LEU A 7 17.02 0.13 8.81
CA LEU A 7 17.37 -0.40 7.49
C LEU A 7 17.27 0.72 6.47
N SER A 8 18.41 1.33 6.11
CA SER A 8 18.47 2.40 5.10
C SER A 8 18.83 1.84 3.73
N GLY A 9 18.02 2.13 2.71
CA GLY A 9 18.29 1.77 1.32
C GLY A 9 19.14 2.85 0.62
N MET A 10 20.20 2.45 -0.07
CA MET A 10 21.16 3.36 -0.70
C MET A 10 21.52 2.85 -2.10
N ASN A 11 21.54 3.74 -3.08
CA ASN A 11 21.90 3.43 -4.47
C ASN A 11 23.02 4.36 -5.00
N ASP A 12 23.55 5.23 -4.15
CA ASP A 12 24.59 6.22 -4.45
C ASP A 12 25.51 6.35 -3.23
N GLU A 13 26.81 6.51 -3.45
CA GLU A 13 27.83 6.64 -2.38
C GLU A 13 27.58 7.85 -1.48
N ASN A 14 27.03 8.94 -2.02
CA ASN A 14 26.72 10.13 -1.22
C ASN A 14 25.64 9.84 -0.17
N HIS A 15 24.65 8.97 -0.48
CA HIS A 15 23.66 8.56 0.51
C HIS A 15 24.31 7.79 1.67
N ILE A 16 25.38 7.03 1.40
CA ILE A 16 26.14 6.31 2.44
C ILE A 16 26.80 7.32 3.37
N ALA A 17 27.52 8.30 2.80
CA ALA A 17 28.19 9.34 3.59
C ALA A 17 27.20 10.14 4.44
N GLU A 18 26.06 10.54 3.88
CA GLU A 18 25.00 11.26 4.61
C GLU A 18 24.38 10.42 5.74
N ASN A 19 24.11 9.13 5.49
CA ASN A 19 23.56 8.24 6.50
C ASN A 19 24.54 8.00 7.66
N ILE A 20 25.83 7.85 7.37
CA ILE A 20 26.87 7.73 8.40
C ILE A 20 26.93 9.00 9.24
N ALA A 21 27.03 10.17 8.61
CA ALA A 21 27.09 11.45 9.32
C ALA A 21 25.84 11.68 10.20
N SER A 22 24.66 11.30 9.69
CA SER A 22 23.40 11.39 10.44
C SER A 22 23.39 10.45 11.65
N ALA A 23 23.85 9.21 11.50
CA ALA A 23 23.91 8.23 12.58
C ALA A 23 24.94 8.60 13.65
N GLU A 24 26.09 9.14 13.27
CA GLU A 24 27.12 9.63 14.20
C GLU A 24 26.63 10.81 15.04
N GLY A 25 25.82 11.70 14.44
CA GLY A 25 25.24 12.84 15.12
C GLY A 25 24.02 12.51 15.99
N ALA A 26 23.39 11.34 15.83
CA ALA A 26 22.12 10.99 16.47
C ALA A 26 22.30 10.60 17.95
N ILE A 27 22.41 11.60 18.84
CA ILE A 27 22.45 11.40 20.30
C ILE A 27 21.05 11.47 20.94
N PRO A 28 20.83 10.85 22.11
CA PRO A 28 19.56 10.95 22.83
C PRO A 28 19.16 12.41 23.09
N GLY A 29 17.91 12.76 22.77
CA GLY A 29 17.38 14.11 23.00
C GLY A 29 17.91 15.19 22.05
N ILE A 30 18.54 14.83 20.93
CA ILE A 30 19.03 15.80 19.93
C ILE A 30 17.90 16.65 19.30
N MET A 31 16.69 16.10 19.25
CA MET A 31 15.53 16.80 18.70
C MET A 31 14.99 17.82 19.70
N THR A 32 14.75 19.03 19.22
CA THR A 32 14.11 20.11 19.97
C THR A 32 12.62 19.81 20.21
N PRO A 33 11.99 20.48 21.20
CA PRO A 33 10.55 20.35 21.41
C PRO A 33 9.71 20.65 20.17
N ASP A 34 10.07 21.67 19.40
CA ASP A 34 9.36 22.08 18.18
C ASP A 34 9.46 21.03 17.07
N GLU A 35 10.62 20.38 16.92
CA GLU A 35 10.79 19.29 15.96
C GLU A 35 10.01 18.03 16.38
N LEU A 36 9.95 17.73 17.68
CA LEU A 36 9.13 16.63 18.19
C LEU A 36 7.63 16.90 17.97
N GLU A 37 7.19 18.13 18.16
CA GLU A 37 5.81 18.55 17.87
C GLU A 37 5.51 18.39 16.37
N MET A 38 6.41 18.87 15.50
CA MET A 38 6.29 18.69 14.04
C MET A 38 6.17 17.21 13.66
N MET A 39 6.98 16.33 14.25
CA MET A 39 6.92 14.89 13.99
C MET A 39 5.56 14.29 14.40
N ASP A 40 4.98 14.74 15.52
CA ASP A 40 3.65 14.31 15.96
C ASP A 40 2.54 14.82 15.03
N GLU A 41 2.66 16.04 14.51
CA GLU A 41 1.74 16.57 13.48
C GLU A 41 1.78 15.72 12.19
N VAL A 42 2.98 15.43 11.68
CA VAL A 42 3.17 14.59 10.50
C VAL A 42 2.58 13.20 10.76
N LYS A 43 2.87 12.59 11.91
CA LYS A 43 2.30 11.29 12.31
C LYS A 43 0.77 11.31 12.29
N LYS A 44 0.13 12.34 12.86
CA LYS A 44 -1.34 12.48 12.84
C LYS A 44 -1.89 12.53 11.41
N VAL A 45 -1.20 13.24 10.51
CA VAL A 45 -1.58 13.28 9.09
C VAL A 45 -1.50 11.89 8.45
N TYR A 46 -0.40 11.15 8.67
CA TYR A 46 -0.25 9.79 8.15
C TYR A 46 -1.31 8.83 8.72
N GLN A 47 -1.56 8.85 10.03
CA GLN A 47 -2.59 8.02 10.66
C GLN A 47 -4.01 8.34 10.15
N ARG A 48 -4.26 9.60 9.78
CA ARG A 48 -5.54 9.99 9.18
C ARG A 48 -5.68 9.49 7.74
N LEU A 49 -4.62 9.54 6.94
CA LEU A 49 -4.64 9.24 5.51
C LEU A 49 -4.45 7.76 5.18
N MET A 50 -3.52 7.07 5.85
CA MET A 50 -3.31 5.64 5.70
C MET A 50 -4.38 4.86 6.46
N LYS A 51 -5.16 4.06 5.75
CA LYS A 51 -6.25 3.28 6.35
C LYS A 51 -5.80 1.90 6.83
N VAL A 52 -4.73 1.37 6.24
CA VAL A 52 -4.14 0.09 6.60
C VAL A 52 -2.63 0.28 6.71
N GLU A 53 -2.04 -0.07 7.85
CA GLU A 53 -0.60 0.05 8.12
C GLU A 53 0.21 -1.08 7.43
N CYS A 54 -0.12 -1.39 6.18
CA CYS A 54 0.59 -2.39 5.39
C CYS A 54 1.89 -1.80 4.84
N THR A 55 3.01 -2.47 5.10
CA THR A 55 4.33 -2.08 4.61
C THR A 55 4.70 -2.69 3.26
N GLY A 56 3.82 -3.49 2.65
CA GLY A 56 4.07 -4.09 1.34
C GLY A 56 5.04 -5.27 1.31
N CYS A 57 5.48 -5.80 2.45
CA CYS A 57 6.48 -6.89 2.56
C CYS A 57 6.11 -8.22 1.89
N ALA A 58 4.83 -8.41 1.52
CA ALA A 58 4.31 -9.61 0.86
C ALA A 58 4.44 -10.95 1.63
N TYR A 59 4.78 -10.96 2.92
CA TYR A 59 4.85 -12.21 3.71
C TYR A 59 3.52 -12.96 3.81
N CYS A 60 2.41 -12.25 3.64
CA CYS A 60 1.07 -12.84 3.61
C CYS A 60 0.71 -13.56 2.28
N MET A 61 1.63 -13.61 1.32
CA MET A 61 1.45 -14.19 0.00
C MET A 61 2.18 -15.54 -0.14
N PRO A 62 1.72 -16.45 -1.04
CA PRO A 62 0.53 -16.32 -1.88
C PRO A 62 -0.78 -16.55 -1.11
N CYS A 63 -1.83 -15.81 -1.47
CA CYS A 63 -3.18 -16.08 -0.97
C CYS A 63 -3.75 -17.32 -1.69
N PRO A 64 -4.30 -18.32 -0.98
CA PRO A 64 -4.88 -19.52 -1.61
C PRO A 64 -6.13 -19.23 -2.46
N PHE A 65 -6.70 -18.03 -2.36
CA PHE A 65 -7.86 -17.58 -3.14
C PHE A 65 -7.50 -16.54 -4.20
N GLY A 66 -6.21 -16.34 -4.47
CA GLY A 66 -5.74 -15.45 -5.54
C GLY A 66 -5.77 -13.95 -5.23
N VAL A 67 -6.11 -13.54 -4.00
CA VAL A 67 -6.07 -12.11 -3.61
C VAL A 67 -4.62 -11.61 -3.59
N ASN A 68 -4.33 -10.51 -4.28
CA ASN A 68 -3.07 -9.79 -4.12
C ASN A 68 -3.21 -8.80 -2.94
N ILE A 69 -2.95 -9.30 -1.72
CA ILE A 69 -3.20 -8.58 -0.48
C ILE A 69 -2.40 -7.25 -0.40
N PRO A 70 -1.07 -7.23 -0.66
CA PRO A 70 -0.30 -5.98 -0.58
C PRO A 70 -0.81 -4.93 -1.58
N GLN A 71 -1.12 -5.33 -2.81
CA GLN A 71 -1.62 -4.39 -3.82
C GLN A 71 -3.03 -3.87 -3.48
N CYS A 72 -3.91 -4.73 -2.93
CA CYS A 72 -5.22 -4.29 -2.45
C CYS A 72 -5.10 -3.18 -1.39
N PHE A 73 -4.20 -3.35 -0.41
CA PHE A 73 -3.99 -2.32 0.62
C PHE A 73 -3.28 -1.08 0.09
N SER A 74 -2.32 -1.24 -0.83
CA SER A 74 -1.66 -0.11 -1.49
C SER A 74 -2.67 0.80 -2.19
N PHE A 75 -3.52 0.24 -3.06
CA PHE A 75 -4.56 1.02 -3.74
C PHE A 75 -5.61 1.59 -2.81
N TYR A 76 -5.96 0.86 -1.74
CA TYR A 76 -6.89 1.35 -0.74
C TYR A 76 -6.34 2.56 0.02
N ASN A 77 -5.08 2.51 0.48
CA ASN A 77 -4.42 3.65 1.10
C ASN A 77 -4.30 4.81 0.11
N ARG A 78 -3.87 4.54 -1.12
CA ARG A 78 -3.76 5.54 -2.19
C ARG A 78 -5.10 6.23 -2.47
N TYR A 79 -6.22 5.51 -2.41
CA TYR A 79 -7.55 6.09 -2.58
C TYR A 79 -7.88 7.18 -1.55
N TYR A 80 -7.34 7.09 -0.33
CA TYR A 80 -7.53 8.12 0.71
C TYR A 80 -6.41 9.16 0.77
N MET A 81 -5.22 8.80 0.31
CA MET A 81 -4.04 9.67 0.33
C MET A 81 -3.96 10.60 -0.89
N ASP A 82 -4.33 10.11 -2.08
CA ASP A 82 -4.26 10.88 -3.32
C ASP A 82 -5.41 11.89 -3.43
N ARG A 83 -5.12 12.98 -4.17
CA ARG A 83 -6.14 13.96 -4.57
C ARG A 83 -7.19 13.35 -5.52
N SER A 84 -6.82 12.35 -6.33
CA SER A 84 -7.69 11.73 -7.34
C SER A 84 -8.11 10.31 -6.98
N LYS A 85 -9.25 10.21 -6.29
CA LYS A 85 -9.94 8.94 -6.00
C LYS A 85 -10.26 8.12 -7.25
N LEU A 86 -10.58 8.80 -8.35
CA LEU A 86 -10.89 8.15 -9.63
C LEU A 86 -9.68 7.45 -10.21
N GLN A 87 -8.50 8.08 -10.13
CA GLN A 87 -7.26 7.48 -10.61
C GLN A 87 -6.90 6.22 -9.81
N ALA A 88 -6.91 6.30 -8.48
CA ALA A 88 -6.63 5.14 -7.61
C ALA A 88 -7.60 3.97 -7.90
N ARG A 89 -8.90 4.27 -8.07
CA ARG A 89 -9.92 3.29 -8.45
C ARG A 89 -9.67 2.70 -9.84
N GLY A 90 -9.30 3.52 -10.81
CA GLY A 90 -8.98 3.09 -12.17
C GLY A 90 -7.81 2.12 -12.20
N PHE A 91 -6.69 2.44 -11.53
CA PHE A 91 -5.54 1.56 -11.44
C PHE A 91 -5.86 0.25 -10.71
N TYR A 92 -6.63 0.30 -9.64
CA TYR A 92 -7.14 -0.91 -8.97
C TYR A 92 -7.93 -1.80 -9.94
N GLY A 93 -8.86 -1.22 -10.71
CA GLY A 93 -9.65 -1.94 -11.71
C GLY A 93 -8.79 -2.56 -12.83
N ILE A 94 -7.79 -1.81 -13.31
CA ILE A 94 -6.84 -2.27 -14.33
C ILE A 94 -6.06 -3.49 -13.84
N GLN A 95 -5.43 -3.36 -12.67
CA GLN A 95 -4.43 -4.31 -12.21
C GLN A 95 -5.03 -5.51 -11.47
N LEU A 96 -6.11 -5.32 -10.71
CA LEU A 96 -6.63 -6.34 -9.81
C LEU A 96 -8.00 -6.91 -10.20
N MET A 97 -8.81 -6.17 -10.97
CA MET A 97 -10.13 -6.64 -11.44
C MET A 97 -10.09 -7.25 -12.85
N GLY A 98 -8.89 -7.51 -13.40
CA GLY A 98 -8.71 -8.05 -14.75
C GLY A 98 -8.92 -7.03 -15.87
N GLY A 99 -8.77 -5.73 -15.60
CA GLY A 99 -8.89 -4.69 -16.63
C GLY A 99 -7.89 -4.83 -17.77
N MET A 100 -6.72 -5.44 -17.55
CA MET A 100 -5.75 -5.80 -18.59
C MET A 100 -5.82 -7.25 -19.11
N GLY A 101 -6.89 -7.99 -18.80
CA GLY A 101 -7.07 -9.37 -19.26
C GLY A 101 -6.30 -10.42 -18.45
N GLY A 102 -5.61 -10.03 -17.38
CA GLY A 102 -4.98 -10.96 -16.42
C GLY A 102 -5.99 -11.59 -15.43
N THR A 103 -5.52 -12.61 -14.70
CA THR A 103 -6.29 -13.26 -13.63
C THR A 103 -6.69 -12.25 -12.56
N PRO A 104 -7.98 -12.14 -12.20
CA PRO A 104 -8.41 -11.23 -11.13
C PRO A 104 -7.74 -11.59 -9.80
N ALA A 105 -7.34 -10.56 -9.05
CA ALA A 105 -6.63 -10.66 -7.78
C ALA A 105 -7.15 -9.67 -6.73
N HIS A 106 -8.37 -9.20 -6.90
CA HIS A 106 -9.01 -8.17 -6.08
C HIS A 106 -9.52 -8.68 -4.72
N ALA A 107 -9.89 -7.74 -3.84
CA ALA A 107 -10.21 -8.01 -2.44
C ALA A 107 -11.44 -8.93 -2.24
N SER A 108 -12.46 -8.86 -3.10
CA SER A 108 -13.67 -9.71 -2.98
C SER A 108 -13.41 -11.21 -3.18
N LEU A 109 -12.22 -11.61 -3.65
CA LEU A 109 -11.85 -13.04 -3.72
C LEU A 109 -11.53 -13.63 -2.34
N CYS A 110 -11.33 -12.77 -1.32
CA CYS A 110 -11.03 -13.22 0.04
C CYS A 110 -12.17 -14.07 0.62
N ARG A 111 -11.83 -15.27 1.09
CA ARG A 111 -12.75 -16.19 1.79
C ARG A 111 -12.59 -16.22 3.30
N ASN A 112 -11.91 -15.22 3.88
CA ASN A 112 -11.71 -15.10 5.32
C ASN A 112 -11.05 -16.34 5.99
N CYS A 113 -10.08 -16.97 5.33
CA CYS A 113 -9.44 -18.18 5.86
C CYS A 113 -8.39 -17.94 6.97
N GLY A 114 -8.01 -16.67 7.21
CA GLY A 114 -7.09 -16.29 8.29
C GLY A 114 -5.61 -16.64 8.12
N LYS A 115 -5.21 -17.43 7.09
CA LYS A 115 -3.80 -17.84 6.89
C LYS A 115 -2.82 -16.67 6.85
N CYS A 116 -3.21 -15.57 6.21
CA CYS A 116 -2.40 -14.37 6.07
C CYS A 116 -2.11 -13.65 7.40
N VAL A 117 -2.98 -13.77 8.40
CA VAL A 117 -2.86 -13.06 9.68
C VAL A 117 -1.63 -13.53 10.45
N LYS A 118 -1.38 -14.84 10.46
CA LYS A 118 -0.21 -15.43 11.14
C LYS A 118 1.12 -15.03 10.50
N ALA A 119 1.12 -14.75 9.20
CA ALA A 119 2.32 -14.36 8.46
C ALA A 119 2.57 -12.84 8.46
N CYS A 120 1.61 -12.04 8.94
CA CYS A 120 1.72 -10.58 8.92
C CYS A 120 2.54 -10.09 10.11
N PRO A 121 3.73 -9.48 9.90
CA PRO A 121 4.54 -8.98 11.00
C PRO A 121 3.93 -7.75 11.68
N GLN A 122 2.99 -7.06 11.00
CA GLN A 122 2.27 -5.89 11.51
C GLN A 122 0.97 -6.28 12.25
N HIS A 123 0.69 -7.58 12.42
CA HIS A 123 -0.52 -8.09 13.08
C HIS A 123 -1.84 -7.53 12.53
N ILE A 124 -1.87 -7.19 11.25
CA ILE A 124 -3.07 -6.63 10.60
C ILE A 124 -4.18 -7.68 10.56
N ALA A 125 -5.41 -7.28 10.89
CA ALA A 125 -6.62 -8.07 10.67
C ALA A 125 -6.97 -8.11 9.17
N ILE A 126 -6.10 -8.74 8.37
CA ILE A 126 -6.10 -8.69 6.90
C ILE A 126 -7.49 -8.97 6.30
N PRO A 127 -8.24 -10.00 6.72
CA PRO A 127 -9.55 -10.27 6.15
C PRO A 127 -10.57 -9.13 6.37
N ASP A 128 -10.54 -8.47 7.52
CA ASP A 128 -11.45 -7.38 7.83
C ASP A 128 -11.09 -6.11 7.06
N GLU A 129 -9.80 -5.82 6.91
CA GLU A 129 -9.35 -4.74 6.04
C GLU A 129 -9.71 -5.02 4.57
N LEU A 130 -9.56 -6.25 4.08
CA LEU A 130 -9.95 -6.61 2.71
C LEU A 130 -11.47 -6.45 2.47
N LYS A 131 -12.33 -6.67 3.47
CA LYS A 131 -13.77 -6.35 3.35
C LYS A 131 -13.99 -4.86 3.11
N LYS A 132 -13.24 -3.99 3.79
CA LYS A 132 -13.29 -2.53 3.58
C LYS A 132 -12.78 -2.17 2.19
N VAL A 133 -11.68 -2.79 1.73
CA VAL A 133 -11.18 -2.62 0.35
C VAL A 133 -12.24 -2.99 -0.66
N ALA A 134 -12.85 -4.17 -0.53
CA ALA A 134 -13.88 -4.65 -1.45
C ALA A 134 -15.09 -3.69 -1.50
N LYS A 135 -15.56 -3.23 -0.33
CA LYS A 135 -16.66 -2.26 -0.24
C LYS A 135 -16.34 -0.96 -0.99
N THR A 136 -15.12 -0.46 -0.87
CA THR A 136 -14.73 0.81 -1.49
C THR A 136 -14.39 0.64 -2.97
N LEU A 137 -13.62 -0.38 -3.35
CA LEU A 137 -12.96 -0.47 -4.66
C LEU A 137 -13.51 -1.57 -5.58
N ASP A 138 -14.26 -2.57 -5.10
CA ASP A 138 -14.81 -3.65 -5.97
C ASP A 138 -16.24 -3.35 -6.45
N GLY A 139 -16.79 -2.22 -6.03
CA GLY A 139 -18.16 -1.81 -6.33
C GLY A 139 -18.44 -1.55 -7.82
N LEU A 140 -19.71 -1.32 -8.13
CA LEU A 140 -20.22 -1.13 -9.49
C LEU A 140 -19.49 -0.01 -10.25
N GLN A 141 -19.11 1.07 -9.55
CA GLN A 141 -18.34 2.18 -10.11
C GLN A 141 -17.05 1.70 -10.79
N THR A 142 -16.28 0.84 -10.13
CA THR A 142 -15.02 0.31 -10.69
C THR A 142 -15.31 -0.61 -11.87
N LYS A 143 -16.32 -1.48 -11.74
CA LYS A 143 -16.70 -2.42 -12.80
C LYS A 143 -17.14 -1.71 -14.07
N MET A 144 -17.88 -0.61 -13.96
CA MET A 144 -18.31 0.19 -15.11
C MET A 144 -17.15 0.93 -15.80
N LEU A 145 -16.06 1.24 -15.08
CA LEU A 145 -14.88 1.85 -15.68
C LEU A 145 -14.04 0.84 -16.49
N ILE A 146 -14.12 -0.46 -16.18
CA ILE A 146 -13.26 -1.49 -16.81
C ILE A 146 -13.42 -1.56 -18.34
N PRO A 147 -14.62 -1.57 -18.95
CA PRO A 147 -14.77 -1.60 -20.40
C PRO A 147 -14.14 -0.38 -21.10
N LEU A 148 -14.34 0.81 -20.54
CA LEU A 148 -13.77 2.07 -21.06
C LEU A 148 -12.23 2.02 -21.02
N ILE A 149 -11.70 1.57 -19.90
CA ILE A 149 -10.26 1.40 -19.71
C ILE A 149 -9.69 0.36 -20.69
N ARG A 150 -10.34 -0.79 -20.85
CA ARG A 150 -9.94 -1.82 -21.82
C ARG A 150 -9.90 -1.28 -23.25
N LEU A 151 -10.82 -0.39 -23.61
CA LEU A 151 -10.85 0.25 -24.91
C LEU A 151 -9.65 1.20 -25.09
N MET A 152 -9.33 2.00 -24.07
CA MET A 152 -8.20 2.94 -24.09
C MET A 152 -6.83 2.25 -24.15
N PHE A 153 -6.67 1.11 -23.47
CA PHE A 153 -5.41 0.37 -23.38
C PHE A 153 -5.39 -0.88 -24.27
N ARG A 154 -6.32 -0.98 -25.23
CA ARG A 154 -6.33 -2.07 -26.20
C ARG A 154 -5.03 -1.96 -27.02
N PRO A 155 -4.15 -2.98 -26.99
CA PRO A 155 -2.91 -2.91 -27.76
C PRO A 155 -3.29 -2.70 -29.23
N LYS A 156 -2.69 -1.70 -29.90
CA LYS A 156 -2.76 -1.61 -31.36
C LYS A 156 -2.27 -2.96 -31.89
N LYS A 157 -3.08 -3.62 -32.72
CA LYS A 157 -2.59 -4.76 -33.50
C LYS A 157 -1.32 -4.28 -34.21
N SER A 158 -0.19 -4.92 -33.92
CA SER A 158 0.97 -4.85 -34.81
C SER A 158 0.51 -5.45 -36.14
N GLU A 159 0.48 -4.62 -37.18
CA GLU A 159 0.39 -5.08 -38.57
C GLU A 159 1.63 -5.90 -38.95
#